data_AF-A0A7C8CZZ5-F1
#
_entry.id   AF-A0A7C8CZZ5-F1
#
_cell.length_a   1.000
_cell.length_b   1.000
_cell.length_c   1.000
_cell.angle_alpha   90.00
_cell.angle_beta   90.00
_cell.angle_gamma   90.00
#
_symmetry.space_group_name_H-M   'P 1'
#
loop_
_entity.id
_entity.type
_entity.pdbx_description
1 polymer ?
#
loop_
_entity_poly.entity_id
_entity_poly.type
_entity_poly.pdbx_seq_one_letter_code
_entity_poly.pdbx_strand_id
1 'polypeptide(L)'
;MRGPSARNYLRIEWDYPVYAPKVEAKDGRTVAQVKRSALSRTDAIAVIAGDDPRPLLVLRECKVCNGTDEALLKGGIDNEKTFLLSRWFHCVKLPVDVLEEDHPFHVLFVQDKSPEHLFVCSVDGSNHDPLESQTSRTELWNSMRDLLATEYKKKPDAPLKSIAKLLDKMDNADSRLAHLIGRQNEILEEDGPKSKKLPKIAKKILKAQAARDELDAKAVNAYKIELKRQRADKSETEVASN
;
A
#
# COMPACT_ATOMS: atom_id res chain seq x y z
N MET A 1 -20.52 -2.98 7.34
CA MET A 1 -19.50 -2.01 7.79
C MET A 1 -18.38 -2.80 8.43
N ARG A 2 -17.12 -2.62 7.99
CA ARG A 2 -15.97 -3.37 8.51
C ARG A 2 -15.63 -2.98 9.95
N GLY A 3 -15.24 -3.95 10.76
CA GLY A 3 -14.77 -3.80 12.13
C GLY A 3 -13.39 -3.13 12.19
N PRO A 4 -12.98 -2.62 13.37
CA PRO A 4 -11.71 -1.91 13.53
C PRO A 4 -10.49 -2.67 13.02
N SER A 5 -10.45 -3.99 13.23
CA SER A 5 -9.30 -4.82 12.86
C SER A 5 -9.22 -5.04 11.35
N ALA A 6 -10.37 -5.29 10.70
CA ALA A 6 -10.42 -5.45 9.25
C ALA A 6 -10.12 -4.14 8.50
N ARG A 7 -10.50 -2.98 9.06
CA ARG A 7 -10.21 -1.65 8.47
C ARG A 7 -8.72 -1.38 8.29
N ASN A 8 -7.87 -1.94 9.14
CA ASN A 8 -6.43 -1.78 9.00
C ASN A 8 -5.89 -2.34 7.68
N TYR A 9 -6.60 -3.29 7.06
CA TYR A 9 -6.25 -3.86 5.75
C TYR A 9 -6.85 -3.10 4.57
N LEU A 10 -7.79 -2.18 4.83
CA LEU A 10 -8.52 -1.43 3.81
C LEU A 10 -7.98 0.00 3.68
N ARG A 11 -6.66 0.10 3.64
CA ARG A 11 -5.91 1.35 3.48
C ARG A 11 -4.72 1.10 2.57
N ILE A 12 -4.51 2.02 1.64
CA ILE A 12 -3.29 2.07 0.81
C ILE A 12 -2.23 2.83 1.60
N GLU A 13 -1.03 2.26 1.65
CA GLU A 13 0.16 2.89 2.24
C GLU A 13 0.89 3.61 1.11
N TRP A 14 0.70 4.93 1.03
CA TRP A 14 1.32 5.78 0.02
C TRP A 14 2.70 6.25 0.47
N ASP A 15 3.69 6.09 -0.40
CA ASP A 15 4.98 6.74 -0.31
C ASP A 15 4.99 8.05 -1.14
N TYR A 16 5.71 9.04 -0.64
CA TYR A 16 5.78 10.39 -1.20
C TYR A 16 7.24 10.75 -1.47
N PRO A 17 7.85 10.19 -2.54
CA PRO A 17 9.28 10.32 -2.77
C PRO A 17 9.65 11.77 -3.07
N VAL A 18 10.71 12.24 -2.39
CA VAL A 18 11.29 13.57 -2.58
C VAL A 18 12.67 13.41 -3.20
N TYR A 19 12.85 13.93 -4.40
CA TYR A 19 14.18 13.97 -5.02
C TYR A 19 14.97 15.17 -4.51
N ALA A 20 16.01 14.90 -3.73
CA ALA A 20 17.02 15.87 -3.35
C ALA A 20 18.30 15.60 -4.18
N PRO A 21 18.71 16.53 -5.07
CA PRO A 21 19.95 16.35 -5.82
C PRO A 21 21.14 16.27 -4.85
N LYS A 22 22.03 15.29 -5.03
CA LYS A 22 23.28 15.20 -4.27
C LYS A 22 24.16 16.38 -4.67
N VAL A 23 24.26 17.36 -3.78
CA VAL A 23 25.21 18.47 -3.95
C VAL A 23 26.57 17.98 -3.47
N GLU A 24 27.47 17.65 -4.39
CA GLU A 24 28.88 17.48 -4.04
C GLU A 24 29.44 18.84 -3.66
N ALA A 25 29.64 19.07 -2.36
CA ALA A 25 30.30 20.26 -1.86
C ALA A 25 31.77 20.23 -2.28
N LYS A 26 32.10 20.83 -3.43
CA LYS A 26 33.47 21.18 -3.77
C LYS A 26 33.88 22.41 -2.97
N ASP A 27 34.80 22.22 -2.03
CA ASP A 27 35.62 23.20 -1.31
C ASP A 27 35.09 24.64 -1.22
N GLY A 28 34.47 24.97 -0.08
CA GLY A 28 34.48 26.32 0.50
C GLY A 28 33.80 27.45 -0.26
N ARG A 29 33.06 27.18 -1.35
CA ARG A 29 32.32 28.19 -2.11
C ARG A 29 30.81 27.97 -1.99
N THR A 30 30.06 29.07 -1.94
CA THR A 30 28.60 29.09 -2.06
C THR A 30 28.19 28.34 -3.33
N VAL A 31 27.61 27.15 -3.16
CA VAL A 31 27.17 26.33 -4.28
C VAL A 31 25.84 26.91 -4.78
N ALA A 32 25.79 27.31 -6.05
CA ALA A 32 24.53 27.68 -6.70
C ALA A 32 23.55 26.50 -6.58
N GLN A 33 22.29 26.77 -6.24
CA GLN A 33 21.26 25.74 -6.19
C GLN A 33 21.26 24.96 -7.51
N VAL A 34 21.45 23.64 -7.42
CA VAL A 34 21.40 22.74 -8.59
C VAL A 34 20.05 22.97 -9.27
N LYS A 35 20.09 23.42 -10.53
CA LYS A 35 18.88 23.67 -11.32
C LYS A 35 18.08 22.37 -11.37
N ARG A 36 16.80 22.43 -10.98
CA ARG A 36 15.88 21.30 -11.14
C ARG A 36 15.81 20.95 -12.63
N SER A 37 15.98 19.68 -12.94
CA SER A 37 15.85 19.15 -14.29
C SER A 37 15.21 17.77 -14.21
N ALA A 38 14.36 17.45 -15.18
CA ALA A 38 13.78 16.13 -15.31
C ALA A 38 14.88 15.06 -15.37
N LEU A 39 14.68 13.98 -14.62
CA LEU A 39 15.54 12.80 -14.67
C LEU A 39 15.27 11.99 -15.94
N SER A 40 16.16 11.06 -16.26
CA SER A 40 15.83 10.00 -17.20
C SER A 40 14.69 9.14 -16.65
N ARG A 41 13.91 8.48 -17.52
CA ARG A 41 12.80 7.63 -17.07
C ARG A 41 13.28 6.50 -16.16
N THR A 42 14.41 5.90 -16.48
CA THR A 42 15.02 4.83 -15.66
C THR A 42 15.42 5.33 -14.28
N ASP A 43 16.05 6.51 -14.19
CA ASP A 43 16.46 7.09 -12.91
C ASP A 43 15.25 7.52 -12.08
N ALA A 44 14.24 8.13 -12.72
CA ALA A 44 12.99 8.49 -12.06
C ALA A 44 12.30 7.27 -11.44
N ILE A 45 12.21 6.15 -12.19
CA ILE A 45 11.64 4.89 -11.70
C ILE A 45 12.48 4.32 -10.57
N ALA A 46 13.81 4.30 -10.69
CA ALA A 46 14.69 3.79 -9.65
C ALA A 46 14.60 4.60 -8.35
N VAL A 47 14.41 5.92 -8.44
CA VAL A 47 14.22 6.79 -7.27
C VAL A 47 12.89 6.50 -6.59
N ILE A 48 11.78 6.40 -7.33
CA ILE A 48 10.47 6.13 -6.73
C ILE A 48 10.33 4.68 -6.24
N ALA A 49 11.07 3.72 -6.81
CA ALA A 49 11.11 2.35 -6.31
C ALA A 49 11.91 2.23 -5.01
N GLY A 50 12.94 3.08 -4.84
CA GLY A 50 13.78 3.10 -3.65
C GLY A 50 14.41 1.73 -3.37
N ASP A 51 14.20 1.23 -2.15
CA ASP A 51 14.64 -0.09 -1.68
C ASP A 51 13.53 -1.15 -1.69
N ASP A 52 12.32 -0.80 -2.11
CA ASP A 52 11.18 -1.72 -2.12
C ASP A 52 11.24 -2.61 -3.38
N PRO A 53 11.30 -3.95 -3.23
CA PRO A 53 11.38 -4.85 -4.38
C PRO A 53 10.02 -5.12 -5.05
N ARG A 54 8.92 -4.58 -4.50
CA ARG A 54 7.57 -4.80 -5.04
C ARG A 54 7.36 -4.03 -6.35
N PRO A 55 6.43 -4.49 -7.22
CA PRO A 55 5.99 -3.69 -8.36
C PRO A 55 5.37 -2.36 -7.89
N LEU A 56 5.38 -1.37 -8.78
CA LEU A 56 4.94 -0.02 -8.49
C LEU A 56 3.47 0.17 -8.86
N LEU A 57 2.73 0.84 -7.98
CA LEU A 57 1.43 1.46 -8.28
C LEU A 57 1.62 2.97 -8.10
N VAL A 58 1.70 3.71 -9.20
CA VAL A 58 2.06 5.13 -9.17
C VAL A 58 0.85 5.98 -9.50
N LEU A 59 0.55 6.93 -8.64
CA LEU A 59 -0.57 7.85 -8.75
C LEU A 59 -0.06 9.29 -8.78
N ARG A 60 -0.56 10.07 -9.73
CA ARG A 60 -0.34 11.52 -9.80
C ARG A 60 -1.59 12.26 -9.35
N GLU A 61 -1.41 13.21 -8.43
CA GLU A 61 -2.47 14.12 -8.03
C GLU A 61 -2.89 15.04 -9.19
N CYS A 62 -4.17 15.38 -9.26
CA CYS A 62 -4.69 16.27 -10.29
C CYS A 62 -5.65 17.30 -9.70
N LYS A 63 -5.45 18.58 -10.07
CA LYS A 63 -6.25 19.74 -9.60
C LYS A 63 -7.73 19.67 -10.00
N VAL A 64 -8.03 19.08 -11.15
CA VAL A 64 -9.38 19.03 -11.74
C VAL A 64 -10.10 17.74 -11.33
N CYS A 65 -9.34 16.67 -11.08
CA CYS A 65 -9.85 15.39 -10.65
C CYS A 65 -10.06 15.35 -9.12
N ASN A 66 -10.96 16.16 -8.60
CA ASN A 66 -11.49 15.93 -7.24
C ASN A 66 -12.26 14.59 -7.14
N GLY A 67 -12.56 13.96 -8.27
CA GLY A 67 -13.36 12.74 -8.35
C GLY A 67 -12.60 11.44 -8.60
N THR A 68 -11.40 11.44 -9.18
CA THR A 68 -10.75 10.16 -9.58
C THR A 68 -10.01 9.50 -8.42
N ASP A 69 -9.31 10.28 -7.59
CA ASP A 69 -8.78 9.83 -6.30
C ASP A 69 -9.94 9.38 -5.38
N GLU A 70 -11.02 10.16 -5.31
CA GLU A 70 -12.17 9.81 -4.47
C GLU A 70 -13.01 8.64 -5.03
N ALA A 71 -13.16 8.46 -6.35
CA ALA A 71 -13.97 7.38 -6.93
C ALA A 71 -13.21 6.05 -7.01
N LEU A 72 -11.90 6.09 -7.21
CA LEU A 72 -11.05 4.90 -7.17
C LEU A 72 -10.71 4.47 -5.72
N LEU A 73 -10.68 5.42 -4.77
CA LEU A 73 -10.25 5.20 -3.38
C LEU A 73 -11.32 5.45 -2.30
N LYS A 74 -12.58 5.83 -2.62
CA LYS A 74 -13.64 5.92 -1.59
C LYS A 74 -13.84 4.56 -0.96
N GLY A 75 -13.84 4.52 0.37
CA GLY A 75 -14.24 3.32 1.12
C GLY A 75 -15.68 2.93 0.78
N GLY A 76 -15.84 1.71 0.27
CA GLY A 76 -17.12 1.09 -0.10
C GLY A 76 -16.90 -0.40 -0.39
N ILE A 77 -17.96 -1.20 -0.34
CA ILE A 77 -17.89 -2.68 -0.49
C ILE A 77 -17.20 -3.07 -1.81
N ASP A 78 -17.37 -2.28 -2.86
CA ASP A 78 -16.76 -2.54 -4.17
C ASP A 78 -15.26 -2.19 -4.25
N ASN A 79 -14.71 -1.35 -3.37
CA ASN A 79 -13.32 -0.88 -3.45
C ASN A 79 -12.36 -1.68 -2.56
N GLU A 80 -12.87 -2.63 -1.77
CA GLU A 80 -12.07 -3.49 -0.90
C GLU A 80 -10.96 -4.20 -1.67
N LYS A 81 -11.28 -4.72 -2.85
CA LYS A 81 -10.32 -5.45 -3.68
C LYS A 81 -9.12 -4.62 -4.10
N THR A 82 -9.31 -3.33 -4.38
CA THR A 82 -8.20 -2.41 -4.70
C THR A 82 -7.27 -2.28 -3.51
N PHE A 83 -7.82 -2.07 -2.30
CA PHE A 83 -7.02 -1.98 -1.08
C PHE A 83 -6.24 -3.28 -0.81
N LEU A 84 -6.89 -4.44 -0.95
CA LEU A 84 -6.22 -5.73 -0.73
C LEU A 84 -5.12 -5.99 -1.77
N LEU A 85 -5.36 -5.67 -3.05
CA LEU A 85 -4.35 -5.84 -4.09
C LEU A 85 -3.16 -4.88 -3.89
N SER A 86 -3.42 -3.64 -3.47
CA SER A 86 -2.39 -2.61 -3.28
C SER A 86 -1.29 -3.02 -2.28
N ARG A 87 -1.57 -3.94 -1.35
CA ARG A 87 -0.59 -4.45 -0.38
C ARG A 87 0.60 -5.16 -1.03
N TRP A 88 0.43 -5.73 -2.22
CA TRP A 88 1.51 -6.35 -2.98
C TRP A 88 2.26 -5.38 -3.89
N PHE A 89 1.90 -4.09 -3.87
CA PHE A 89 2.57 -3.03 -4.60
C PHE A 89 3.29 -2.09 -3.64
N HIS A 90 4.37 -1.50 -4.12
CA HIS A 90 4.89 -0.26 -3.58
C HIS A 90 4.07 0.89 -4.18
N CYS A 91 3.24 1.53 -3.35
CA CYS A 91 2.28 2.53 -3.82
C CYS A 91 2.89 3.92 -3.67
N VAL A 92 3.07 4.62 -4.78
CA VAL A 92 3.73 5.94 -4.84
C VAL A 92 2.70 6.99 -5.21
N LYS A 93 2.66 8.09 -4.44
CA LYS A 93 1.83 9.25 -4.76
C LYS A 93 2.71 10.45 -5.07
N LEU A 94 2.50 11.04 -6.23
CA LEU A 94 3.24 12.20 -6.73
C LEU A 94 2.35 13.45 -6.79
N PRO A 95 2.89 14.61 -6.43
CA PRO A 95 2.15 15.88 -6.43
C PRO A 95 1.85 16.37 -7.85
N VAL A 96 0.97 17.38 -7.96
CA VAL A 96 0.47 17.89 -9.25
C VAL A 96 1.58 18.57 -10.09
N ASP A 97 2.58 19.16 -9.44
CA ASP A 97 3.73 19.82 -10.06
C ASP A 97 4.67 18.83 -10.77
N VAL A 98 4.43 17.52 -10.68
CA VAL A 98 5.14 16.54 -11.50
C VAL A 98 4.99 16.78 -13.01
N LEU A 99 3.98 17.54 -13.43
CA LEU A 99 3.83 17.95 -14.83
C LEU A 99 4.73 19.10 -15.27
N GLU A 100 5.41 19.78 -14.36
CA GLU A 100 6.33 20.85 -14.72
C GLU A 100 7.59 20.26 -15.38
N GLU A 101 8.07 20.87 -16.46
CA GLU A 101 9.17 20.32 -17.29
C GLU A 101 10.49 20.17 -16.52
N ASP A 102 10.69 20.97 -15.48
CA ASP A 102 11.86 20.93 -14.60
C ASP A 102 11.68 19.94 -13.43
N HIS A 103 10.50 19.33 -13.28
CA HIS A 103 10.25 18.40 -12.19
C HIS A 103 11.00 17.07 -12.42
N PRO A 104 11.71 16.52 -11.42
CA PRO A 104 12.53 15.30 -11.56
C PRO A 104 11.79 14.10 -12.15
N PHE A 105 10.51 13.93 -11.79
CA PHE A 105 9.67 12.81 -12.24
C PHE A 105 8.75 13.13 -13.43
N HIS A 106 8.95 14.26 -14.10
CA HIS A 106 8.13 14.70 -15.23
C HIS A 106 7.99 13.65 -16.33
N VAL A 107 9.11 13.02 -16.68
CA VAL A 107 9.20 12.01 -17.75
C VAL A 107 8.35 10.76 -17.50
N LEU A 108 7.87 10.54 -16.26
CA LEU A 108 7.01 9.39 -15.94
C LEU A 108 5.60 9.55 -16.51
N PHE A 109 5.13 10.78 -16.70
CA PHE A 109 3.74 11.06 -17.05
C PHE A 109 3.56 11.66 -18.43
N VAL A 110 4.61 12.18 -19.05
CA VAL A 110 4.50 12.79 -20.38
C VAL A 110 4.69 11.71 -21.45
N GLN A 111 3.56 11.14 -21.89
CA GLN A 111 3.47 10.30 -23.10
C GLN A 111 2.59 10.99 -24.16
N ASP A 112 2.79 10.65 -25.43
CA ASP A 112 2.34 11.37 -26.63
C ASP A 112 0.84 11.71 -26.74
N LYS A 113 -0.05 11.10 -25.94
CA LYS A 113 -1.52 11.23 -26.10
C LYS A 113 -2.25 11.95 -24.95
N SER A 114 -1.77 11.84 -23.72
CA SER A 114 -2.23 12.64 -22.57
C SER A 114 -1.42 12.23 -21.34
N PRO A 115 -1.25 13.13 -20.34
CA PRO A 115 -0.51 12.75 -19.16
C PRO A 115 -1.28 11.74 -18.30
N GLU A 116 -0.63 10.64 -17.98
CA GLU A 116 -1.21 9.53 -17.22
C GLU A 116 -1.58 9.97 -15.80
N HIS A 117 -2.65 9.41 -15.25
CA HIS A 117 -3.06 9.71 -13.86
C HIS A 117 -2.61 8.63 -12.89
N LEU A 118 -2.71 7.37 -13.34
CA LEU A 118 -2.36 6.19 -12.60
C LEU A 118 -1.67 5.24 -13.56
N PHE A 119 -0.66 4.53 -13.11
CA PHE A 119 -0.11 3.40 -13.86
C PHE A 119 0.42 2.35 -12.91
N VAL A 120 0.59 1.14 -13.44
CA VAL A 120 1.34 0.09 -12.76
C VAL A 120 2.54 -0.32 -13.60
N CYS A 121 3.64 -0.69 -12.96
CA CYS A 121 4.81 -1.24 -13.64
C CYS A 121 5.64 -2.13 -12.71
N SER A 122 6.51 -2.93 -13.29
CA SER A 122 7.54 -3.66 -12.55
C SER A 122 8.52 -2.68 -11.88
N VAL A 123 9.27 -3.15 -10.88
CA VAL A 123 10.23 -2.33 -10.11
C VAL A 123 11.33 -1.68 -10.97
N ASP A 124 11.63 -2.25 -12.13
CA ASP A 124 12.57 -1.72 -13.12
C ASP A 124 11.93 -0.81 -14.18
N GLY A 125 10.61 -0.62 -14.09
CA GLY A 125 9.82 0.16 -15.04
C GLY A 125 9.34 -0.60 -16.26
N SER A 126 9.65 -1.89 -16.37
CA SER A 126 9.07 -2.76 -17.41
C SER A 126 7.59 -3.07 -17.12
N ASN A 127 6.90 -3.70 -18.06
CA ASN A 127 5.47 -4.04 -17.95
C ASN A 127 4.58 -2.84 -17.54
N HIS A 128 4.92 -1.66 -18.09
CA HIS A 128 4.20 -0.43 -17.81
C HIS A 128 2.82 -0.45 -18.44
N ASP A 129 1.79 -0.31 -17.62
CA ASP A 129 0.40 -0.27 -18.05
C ASP A 129 -0.28 1.02 -17.53
N PRO A 130 -0.57 1.98 -18.42
CA PRO A 130 -1.24 3.22 -18.06
C PRO A 130 -2.72 3.00 -17.78
N LEU A 131 -3.20 3.55 -16.68
CA LEU A 131 -4.60 3.49 -16.25
C LEU A 131 -5.19 4.89 -16.34
N GLU A 132 -5.89 5.16 -17.45
CA GLU A 132 -6.55 6.44 -17.69
C GLU A 132 -7.75 6.64 -16.77
N SER A 133 -8.10 7.89 -16.46
CA SER A 133 -9.16 8.25 -15.51
C SER A 133 -10.57 7.76 -15.86
N GLN A 134 -10.78 7.23 -17.07
CA GLN A 134 -12.04 6.60 -17.50
C GLN A 134 -12.02 5.07 -17.48
N THR A 135 -10.89 4.44 -17.13
CA THR A 135 -10.81 2.98 -17.08
C THR A 135 -11.75 2.41 -16.03
N SER A 136 -12.42 1.32 -16.38
CA SER A 136 -13.32 0.63 -15.47
C SER A 136 -12.52 0.00 -14.32
N ARG A 137 -13.10 -0.07 -13.11
CA ARG A 137 -12.48 -0.73 -11.95
C ARG A 137 -12.00 -2.16 -12.26
N THR A 138 -12.70 -2.83 -13.17
CA THR A 138 -12.34 -4.16 -13.66
C THR A 138 -11.01 -4.14 -14.41
N GLU A 139 -10.75 -3.13 -15.24
CA GLU A 139 -9.47 -2.96 -15.95
C GLU A 139 -8.33 -2.72 -14.98
N LEU A 140 -8.51 -1.84 -13.99
CA LEU A 140 -7.55 -1.65 -12.89
C LEU A 140 -7.22 -2.99 -12.20
N TRP A 141 -8.24 -3.77 -11.83
CA TRP A 141 -8.00 -5.06 -11.16
C TRP A 141 -7.39 -6.12 -12.06
N ASN A 142 -7.59 -6.05 -13.37
CA ASN A 142 -6.98 -6.97 -14.31
C ASN A 142 -5.50 -6.61 -14.48
N SER A 143 -5.21 -5.34 -14.77
CA SER A 143 -3.86 -4.78 -14.84
C SER A 143 -3.02 -5.11 -13.61
N MET A 144 -3.55 -4.81 -12.40
CA MET A 144 -2.88 -5.17 -11.15
C MET A 144 -2.65 -6.68 -11.02
N ARG A 145 -3.61 -7.52 -11.39
CA ARG A 145 -3.47 -8.98 -11.23
C ARG A 145 -2.54 -9.59 -12.26
N ASP A 146 -2.52 -9.08 -13.48
CA ASP A 146 -1.65 -9.54 -14.56
C ASP A 146 -0.19 -9.21 -14.22
N LEU A 147 0.06 -8.01 -13.71
CA LEU A 147 1.39 -7.63 -13.23
C LEU A 147 1.80 -8.46 -12.01
N LEU A 148 0.94 -8.63 -11.01
CA LEU A 148 1.23 -9.50 -9.86
C LEU A 148 1.48 -10.95 -10.25
N ALA A 149 0.75 -11.49 -11.23
CA ALA A 149 0.97 -12.84 -11.74
C ALA A 149 2.34 -12.97 -12.44
N THR A 150 2.84 -11.87 -13.02
CA THR A 150 4.16 -11.79 -13.65
C THR A 150 5.27 -11.69 -12.60
N GLU A 151 5.11 -10.86 -11.58
CA GLU A 151 6.13 -10.53 -10.57
C GLU A 151 6.21 -11.50 -9.39
N TYR A 152 5.12 -12.18 -9.03
CA TYR A 152 5.07 -13.10 -7.89
C TYR A 152 5.02 -14.57 -8.30
N LYS A 153 5.56 -15.46 -7.45
CA LYS A 153 5.58 -16.91 -7.69
C LYS A 153 4.20 -17.54 -7.67
N LYS A 154 3.26 -16.97 -6.91
CA LYS A 154 1.87 -17.43 -6.81
C LYS A 154 0.93 -16.33 -7.28
N LYS A 155 -0.16 -16.71 -7.95
CA LYS A 155 -1.22 -15.79 -8.37
C LYS A 155 -1.96 -15.21 -7.15
N PRO A 156 -2.39 -13.94 -7.20
CA PRO A 156 -2.99 -13.27 -6.05
C PRO A 156 -4.43 -13.73 -5.74
N ASP A 157 -5.16 -14.35 -6.66
CA ASP A 157 -6.60 -14.63 -6.47
C ASP A 157 -6.91 -15.57 -5.29
N ALA A 158 -6.11 -16.63 -5.11
CA ALA A 158 -6.30 -17.57 -4.00
C ALA A 158 -5.98 -16.94 -2.63
N PRO A 159 -4.81 -16.29 -2.43
CA PRO A 159 -4.53 -15.47 -1.26
C PRO A 159 -5.60 -14.40 -0.99
N LEU A 160 -6.00 -13.65 -2.01
CA LEU A 160 -7.02 -12.59 -1.91
C LEU A 160 -8.36 -13.14 -1.37
N LYS A 161 -8.83 -14.27 -1.89
CA LYS A 161 -10.05 -14.94 -1.40
C LYS A 161 -9.91 -15.42 0.05
N SER A 162 -8.72 -15.88 0.44
CA SER A 162 -8.44 -16.29 1.82
C SER A 162 -8.46 -15.09 2.76
N ILE A 163 -7.81 -13.98 2.36
CA ILE A 163 -7.76 -12.73 3.11
C ILE A 163 -9.16 -12.17 3.31
N ALA A 164 -9.98 -12.08 2.25
CA ALA A 164 -11.36 -11.58 2.36
C ALA A 164 -12.18 -12.37 3.40
N LYS A 165 -12.07 -13.70 3.41
CA LYS A 165 -12.72 -14.55 4.43
C LYS A 165 -12.17 -14.34 5.84
N LEU A 166 -10.88 -14.02 5.98
CA LEU A 166 -10.28 -13.71 7.28
C LEU A 166 -10.81 -12.36 7.80
N LEU A 167 -10.95 -11.35 6.93
CA LEU A 167 -11.56 -10.06 7.29
C LEU A 167 -13.01 -10.24 7.77
N ASP A 168 -13.81 -11.06 7.10
CA ASP A 168 -15.17 -11.38 7.55
C ASP A 168 -15.18 -12.04 8.95
N LYS A 169 -14.21 -12.91 9.23
CA LYS A 169 -14.07 -13.52 10.57
C LYS A 169 -13.60 -12.50 11.62
N MET A 170 -12.74 -11.55 11.24
CA MET A 170 -12.29 -10.48 12.11
C MET A 170 -13.45 -9.56 12.48
N ASP A 171 -14.35 -9.23 11.54
CA ASP A 171 -15.55 -8.44 11.81
C ASP A 171 -16.46 -9.09 12.86
N ASN A 172 -16.59 -10.42 12.78
CA ASN A 172 -17.34 -11.20 13.76
C ASN A 172 -16.66 -11.21 15.14
N ALA A 173 -15.33 -11.33 15.17
CA ALA A 173 -14.54 -11.28 16.41
C ALA A 173 -14.63 -9.90 17.07
N ASP A 174 -14.52 -8.83 16.28
CA ASP A 174 -14.63 -7.44 16.73
C ASP A 174 -16.02 -7.14 17.29
N SER A 175 -17.08 -7.60 16.60
CA SER A 175 -18.46 -7.43 17.06
C SER A 175 -18.71 -8.16 18.39
N ARG A 176 -18.16 -9.38 18.54
CA ARG A 176 -18.21 -10.13 19.81
C ARG A 176 -17.44 -9.42 20.92
N LEU A 177 -16.28 -8.85 20.61
CA LEU A 177 -15.46 -8.11 21.56
C LEU A 177 -16.19 -6.85 22.03
N ALA A 178 -16.76 -6.08 21.11
CA ALA A 178 -17.56 -4.88 21.41
C ALA A 178 -18.75 -5.21 22.32
N HIS A 179 -19.49 -6.28 22.03
CA HIS A 179 -20.59 -6.73 22.90
C HIS A 179 -20.11 -7.12 24.31
N LEU A 180 -18.96 -7.80 24.43
CA LEU A 180 -18.40 -8.16 25.75
C LEU A 180 -17.93 -6.95 26.55
N ILE A 181 -17.34 -5.95 25.88
CA ILE A 181 -16.94 -4.68 26.51
C ILE A 181 -18.18 -3.89 26.94
N GLY A 182 -19.21 -3.79 26.08
CA GLY A 182 -20.48 -3.18 26.44
C GLY A 182 -21.09 -3.80 27.69
N ARG A 183 -21.16 -5.13 27.74
CA ARG A 183 -21.62 -5.86 28.93
C ARG A 183 -20.74 -5.66 30.17
N GLN A 184 -19.43 -5.45 30.00
CA GLN A 184 -18.55 -5.13 31.12
C GLN A 184 -18.92 -3.76 31.71
N ASN A 185 -19.18 -2.77 30.85
CA ASN A 185 -19.57 -1.43 31.27
C ASN A 185 -20.93 -1.45 31.97
N GLU A 186 -21.93 -2.17 31.43
CA GLU A 186 -23.24 -2.36 32.08
C GLU A 186 -23.08 -2.94 33.50
N ILE A 187 -22.24 -3.98 33.68
CA ILE A 187 -21.99 -4.57 35.00
C ILE A 187 -21.27 -3.57 35.94
N LEU A 188 -20.37 -2.74 35.41
CA LEU A 188 -19.70 -1.71 36.20
C LEU A 188 -20.68 -0.63 36.67
N GLU A 189 -21.65 -0.26 35.84
CA GLU A 189 -22.70 0.72 36.16
C GLU A 189 -23.73 0.15 37.16
N GLU A 190 -24.19 -1.09 36.97
CA GLU A 190 -25.24 -1.70 37.79
C GLU A 190 -24.72 -2.31 39.11
N ASP A 191 -23.67 -3.15 39.04
CA ASP A 191 -23.18 -3.93 40.18
C ASP A 191 -21.93 -3.30 40.83
N GLY A 192 -21.33 -2.28 40.19
CA GLY A 192 -20.12 -1.62 40.65
C GLY A 192 -18.82 -2.41 40.41
N PRO A 193 -17.65 -1.79 40.72
CA PRO A 193 -16.33 -2.33 40.40
C PRO A 193 -15.94 -3.61 41.16
N LYS A 194 -16.69 -3.98 42.20
CA LYS A 194 -16.46 -5.20 43.00
C LYS A 194 -17.31 -6.39 42.56
N SER A 195 -18.06 -6.28 41.46
CA SER A 195 -18.92 -7.36 40.98
C SER A 195 -18.13 -8.64 40.68
N LYS A 196 -18.61 -9.76 41.23
CA LYS A 196 -18.04 -11.10 40.99
C LYS A 196 -18.17 -11.56 39.52
N LYS A 197 -19.00 -10.88 38.72
CA LYS A 197 -19.18 -11.17 37.29
C LYS A 197 -18.05 -10.60 36.42
N LEU A 198 -17.37 -9.53 36.87
CA LEU A 198 -16.34 -8.83 36.10
C LEU A 198 -15.15 -9.74 35.72
N PRO A 199 -14.59 -10.56 36.62
CA PRO A 199 -13.49 -11.46 36.24
C PRO A 199 -13.88 -12.47 35.15
N LYS A 200 -15.15 -12.93 35.15
CA LYS A 200 -15.65 -13.89 34.14
C LYS A 200 -15.81 -13.22 32.77
N ILE A 201 -16.24 -11.95 32.73
CA ILE A 201 -16.31 -11.18 31.49
C ILE A 201 -14.91 -10.81 30.99
N ALA A 202 -14.00 -10.37 31.87
CA ALA A 202 -12.62 -10.10 31.52
C ALA A 202 -11.92 -11.31 30.86
N LYS A 203 -12.10 -12.52 31.41
CA LYS A 203 -11.60 -13.76 30.77
C LYS A 203 -12.17 -13.99 29.36
N LYS A 204 -13.46 -13.67 29.15
CA LYS A 204 -14.08 -13.79 27.81
C LYS A 204 -13.55 -12.74 26.83
N ILE A 205 -13.30 -11.52 27.31
CA ILE A 205 -12.68 -10.44 26.52
C ILE A 205 -11.28 -10.88 26.08
N LEU A 206 -10.44 -11.34 27.00
CA LEU A 206 -9.08 -11.84 26.68
C LEU A 206 -9.12 -12.97 25.64
N LYS A 207 -10.05 -13.92 25.79
CA LYS A 207 -10.21 -15.01 24.80
C LYS A 207 -10.66 -14.49 23.43
N ALA A 208 -11.55 -13.49 23.38
CA ALA A 208 -11.98 -12.89 22.14
C ALA A 208 -10.87 -12.08 21.46
N GLN A 209 -10.05 -11.35 22.23
CA GLN A 209 -8.86 -10.65 21.75
C GLN A 209 -7.85 -11.63 21.16
N ALA A 210 -7.51 -12.70 21.88
CA ALA A 210 -6.57 -13.71 21.38
C ALA A 210 -7.05 -14.35 20.06
N ALA A 211 -8.36 -14.62 19.92
CA ALA A 211 -8.92 -15.16 18.67
C ALA A 211 -8.83 -14.16 17.51
N ARG A 212 -9.04 -12.87 17.77
CA ARG A 212 -8.88 -11.79 16.79
C ARG A 212 -7.42 -11.65 16.36
N ASP A 213 -6.48 -11.71 17.30
CA ASP A 213 -5.05 -11.59 17.03
C ASP A 213 -4.53 -12.81 16.25
N GLU A 214 -5.07 -14.00 16.50
CA GLU A 214 -4.79 -15.20 15.68
C GLU A 214 -5.29 -15.04 14.24
N LEU A 215 -6.47 -14.43 14.04
CA LEU A 215 -6.99 -14.13 12.70
C LEU A 215 -6.13 -13.10 11.98
N ASP A 216 -5.65 -12.09 12.70
CA ASP A 216 -4.74 -11.08 12.16
C ASP A 216 -3.41 -11.71 11.72
N ALA A 217 -2.79 -12.55 12.55
CA ALA A 217 -1.58 -13.28 12.19
C ALA A 217 -1.76 -14.16 10.94
N LYS A 218 -2.94 -14.80 10.80
CA LYS A 218 -3.28 -15.56 9.59
C LYS A 218 -3.43 -14.66 8.37
N ALA A 219 -4.01 -13.47 8.51
CA ALA A 219 -4.14 -12.50 7.43
C ALA A 219 -2.76 -12.01 6.98
N VAL A 220 -1.89 -11.59 7.91
CA VAL A 220 -0.50 -11.21 7.64
C VAL A 220 0.25 -12.31 6.88
N ASN A 221 0.12 -13.56 7.31
CA ASN A 221 0.78 -14.68 6.63
C ASN A 221 0.19 -14.96 5.23
N ALA A 222 -1.10 -14.71 5.01
CA ALA A 222 -1.71 -14.86 3.69
C ALA A 222 -1.21 -13.81 2.67
N TYR A 223 -0.75 -12.64 3.15
CA TYR A 223 -0.11 -11.64 2.29
C TYR A 223 1.32 -11.98 1.89
N LYS A 224 2.00 -12.90 2.59
CA LYS A 224 3.38 -13.31 2.29
C LYS A 224 3.42 -14.19 1.06
N ILE A 225 3.48 -13.55 -0.11
CA ILE A 225 3.73 -14.19 -1.40
C ILE A 225 5.17 -13.85 -1.81
N GLU A 226 5.90 -14.85 -2.29
CA GLU A 226 7.29 -14.67 -2.73
C GLU A 226 7.34 -13.98 -4.10
N LEU A 227 8.18 -12.94 -4.19
CA LEU A 227 8.56 -12.31 -5.44
C LEU A 227 9.42 -13.27 -6.29
N LYS A 228 9.25 -13.22 -7.61
CA LYS A 228 10.10 -13.91 -8.59
C LYS A 228 11.40 -13.15 -8.80
N ARG A 229 11.30 -11.83 -8.98
CA ARG A 229 12.44 -10.93 -9.05
C ARG A 229 12.79 -10.51 -7.63
N GLN A 230 13.79 -11.17 -7.05
CA GLN A 230 14.49 -10.60 -5.91
C GLN A 230 15.52 -9.63 -6.49
N ARG A 231 15.55 -8.38 -5.99
CA ARG A 231 16.64 -7.46 -6.34
C ARG A 231 17.93 -8.18 -5.98
N ALA A 232 18.88 -8.27 -6.91
CA ALA A 232 20.15 -8.93 -6.65
C ALA A 232 20.76 -8.33 -5.38
N ASP A 233 20.80 -9.10 -4.30
CA ASP A 233 21.47 -8.70 -3.08
C ASP A 233 22.90 -8.33 -3.48
N LYS A 234 23.35 -7.14 -3.07
CA LYS A 234 24.76 -6.77 -3.10
C LYS A 234 25.52 -7.61 -2.07
N SER A 235 25.65 -8.90 -2.34
CA SER A 235 26.46 -9.83 -1.56
C SER A 235 27.28 -10.69 -2.52
N GLU A 236 28.20 -10.05 -3.25
CA GLU A 236 29.43 -10.66 -3.77
C GLU A 236 30.23 -9.55 -4.47
N THR A 237 31.22 -8.99 -3.77
CA THR A 237 32.62 -8.74 -4.21
C THR A 237 33.25 -7.67 -3.30
N GLU A 238 33.37 -7.97 -2.00
CA GLU A 238 34.35 -7.32 -1.12
C GLU A 238 35.27 -8.42 -0.55
N VAL A 239 35.79 -9.26 -1.45
CA VAL A 239 36.98 -10.10 -1.21
C VAL A 239 37.75 -10.18 -2.53
N ALA A 240 38.33 -9.06 -2.94
CA ALA A 240 39.52 -9.05 -3.78
C ALA A 240 40.65 -8.45 -2.94
N SER A 241 41.00 -9.17 -1.87
CA SER A 241 42.34 -9.11 -1.30
C SER A 241 43.12 -10.27 -1.92
N ASN A 242 43.97 -9.95 -2.89
CA ASN A 242 45.16 -10.71 -3.26
C ASN A 242 46.20 -9.71 -3.77
#